data_AF-A0A4U2Z7U2-F1
#
_entry.id   AF-A0A4U2Z7U2-F1
#
_cell.length_a   1.000
_cell.length_b   1.000
_cell.length_c   1.000
_cell.angle_alpha   90.00
_cell.angle_beta   90.00
_cell.angle_gamma   90.00
#
_symmetry.space_group_name_H-M   'P 1'
#
loop_
_entity.id
_entity.type
_entity.pdbx_description
1 polymer ?
#
loop_
_entity_poly.entity_id
_entity_poly.type
_entity_poly.pdbx_seq_one_letter_code
_entity_poly.pdbx_strand_id
1 'polypeptide(L)'
;MQEEFIEQIEPTPTLHSKKCRFTALALRLFVQYTTIFSALASWYLYDYFIALLALVLAFIIMGIIRSKIRNTAIPFSQREYQYSDREIAEWYTAKMLCYEESA
;
A
#
# COMPACT_ATOMS: atom_id res chain seq x y z
N MET A 1 -24.60 7.64 31.65
CA MET A 1 -24.54 7.93 30.21
C MET A 1 -23.06 7.93 29.87
N GLN A 2 -22.54 6.79 29.44
CA GLN A 2 -21.15 6.71 28.98
C GLN A 2 -21.11 7.49 27.68
N GLU A 3 -20.35 8.58 27.64
CA GLU A 3 -20.08 9.26 26.38
C GLU A 3 -19.37 8.26 25.47
N GLU A 4 -20.08 7.73 24.47
CA GLU A 4 -19.46 7.05 23.35
C GLU A 4 -18.51 8.06 22.71
N PHE A 5 -17.24 8.00 23.07
CA PHE A 5 -16.18 8.68 22.35
C PHE A 5 -16.29 8.20 20.90
N ILE A 6 -16.85 9.05 20.03
CA ILE A 6 -16.77 8.83 18.59
C ILE A 6 -15.29 8.93 18.28
N GLU A 7 -14.63 7.78 18.18
CA GLU A 7 -13.22 7.68 17.84
C GLU A 7 -13.05 8.38 16.49
N GLN A 8 -12.53 9.61 16.50
CA GLN A 8 -12.40 10.42 15.30
C GLN A 8 -11.46 9.69 14.35
N ILE A 9 -12.05 9.15 13.27
CA ILE A 9 -11.28 8.53 12.21
C ILE A 9 -10.48 9.64 11.52
N GLU A 10 -9.17 9.73 11.81
CA GLU A 10 -8.20 10.50 11.06
C GLU A 10 -8.40 10.25 9.55
N PRO A 11 -8.71 11.29 8.75
CA PRO A 11 -8.94 11.13 7.33
C PRO A 11 -7.65 10.72 6.63
N THR A 12 -7.78 10.03 5.49
CA THR A 12 -6.62 9.71 4.66
C THR A 12 -5.90 11.01 4.27
N PRO A 13 -4.59 11.12 4.53
CA PRO A 13 -3.85 12.37 4.32
C PRO A 13 -3.77 12.70 2.82
N THR A 14 -4.05 13.96 2.48
CA THR A 14 -3.95 14.46 1.10
C THR A 14 -2.56 15.04 0.84
N LEU A 15 -1.88 14.54 -0.18
CA LEU A 15 -0.55 15.01 -0.58
C LEU A 15 -0.67 16.24 -1.47
N HIS A 16 -0.17 17.39 -1.03
CA HIS A 16 -0.22 18.65 -1.79
C HIS A 16 0.98 18.81 -2.74
N SER A 17 2.13 18.23 -2.39
CA SER A 17 3.37 18.39 -3.12
C SER A 17 3.39 17.46 -4.32
N LYS A 18 3.77 18.02 -5.47
CA LYS A 18 3.92 17.26 -6.72
C LYS A 18 4.90 16.09 -6.56
N LYS A 19 5.94 16.24 -5.74
CA LYS A 19 6.92 15.18 -5.46
C LYS A 19 6.30 14.05 -4.66
N CYS A 20 5.57 14.38 -3.59
CA CYS A 20 4.90 13.39 -2.74
C CYS A 20 3.78 12.66 -3.47
N ARG A 21 3.04 13.36 -4.32
CA ARG A 21 2.03 12.74 -5.19
C ARG A 21 2.67 11.76 -6.18
N PHE A 22 3.84 12.08 -6.73
CA PHE A 22 4.56 11.18 -7.62
C PHE A 22 5.07 9.94 -6.87
N THR A 23 5.61 10.09 -5.66
CA THR A 23 6.07 8.94 -4.85
C THR A 23 4.90 8.04 -4.44
N ALA A 24 3.75 8.61 -4.08
CA ALA A 24 2.55 7.85 -3.79
C ALA A 24 2.03 7.09 -5.00
N LEU A 25 2.04 7.72 -6.18
CA LEU A 25 1.69 7.06 -7.43
C LEU A 25 2.66 5.92 -7.74
N ALA A 26 3.97 6.13 -7.61
CA ALA A 26 4.98 5.11 -7.83
C ALA A 26 4.81 3.93 -6.87
N LEU A 27 4.57 4.19 -5.58
CA LEU A 27 4.33 3.15 -4.59
C LEU A 27 3.05 2.38 -4.88
N ARG A 28 1.96 3.06 -5.25
CA ARG A 28 0.72 2.42 -5.66
C ARG A 28 0.95 1.49 -6.85
N LEU A 29 1.60 1.98 -7.91
CA LEU A 29 1.87 1.19 -9.11
C LEU A 29 2.73 -0.03 -8.76
N PHE A 30 3.75 0.15 -7.93
CA PHE A 30 4.59 -0.95 -7.44
C PHE A 30 3.75 -1.99 -6.70
N VAL A 31 2.95 -1.57 -5.73
CA VAL A 31 2.14 -2.49 -4.91
C VAL A 31 1.10 -3.23 -5.75
N GLN A 32 0.47 -2.54 -6.70
CA GLN A 32 -0.64 -3.06 -7.48
C GLN A 32 -0.17 -3.98 -8.63
N TYR A 33 0.91 -3.63 -9.33
CA TYR A 33 1.29 -4.30 -10.58
C TYR A 33 2.46 -5.27 -10.44
N THR A 34 3.24 -5.26 -9.35
CA THR A 34 4.41 -6.15 -9.22
C THR A 34 4.06 -7.62 -9.39
N THR A 35 2.95 -8.10 -8.80
CA THR A 35 2.54 -9.51 -8.92
C THR A 35 2.24 -9.92 -10.37
N ILE A 36 1.55 -9.07 -11.11
CA ILE A 36 1.20 -9.32 -12.51
C ILE A 36 2.46 -9.22 -13.37
N PHE A 37 3.26 -8.18 -13.13
CA PHE A 37 4.52 -7.97 -13.86
C PHE A 37 5.48 -9.13 -13.67
N SER A 38 5.65 -9.64 -12.44
CA SER A 38 6.51 -10.80 -12.18
C SER A 38 6.02 -12.05 -12.90
N ALA A 39 4.71 -12.29 -12.92
CA ALA A 39 4.14 -13.42 -13.62
C ALA A 39 4.34 -13.33 -15.15
N LEU A 40 4.07 -12.16 -15.73
CA LEU A 40 4.27 -11.92 -17.16
C LEU A 40 5.75 -11.99 -17.55
N ALA A 41 6.65 -11.44 -16.74
CA ALA A 41 8.08 -11.52 -16.96
C ALA A 41 8.58 -12.98 -16.89
N SER A 42 8.13 -13.75 -15.91
CA SER A 42 8.46 -15.17 -15.80
C SER A 42 7.90 -15.98 -16.96
N TRP A 43 6.70 -15.67 -17.45
CA TRP A 43 6.13 -16.33 -18.63
C TRP A 43 6.92 -16.00 -19.91
N TYR A 44 7.37 -14.76 -20.08
CA TYR A 44 8.16 -14.36 -21.25
C TYR A 44 9.55 -15.01 -21.26
N LEU A 45 10.17 -15.18 -20.09
CA LEU A 45 11.55 -15.70 -19.96
C LEU A 45 11.64 -17.23 -19.84
N TYR A 46 10.59 -17.87 -19.31
CA TYR A 46 10.58 -19.30 -18.99
C TYR A 46 9.34 -20.00 -19.56
N ASP A 47 8.77 -20.95 -18.82
CA ASP A 47 7.55 -21.68 -19.17
C ASP A 47 6.35 -21.27 -18.32
N TYR A 48 5.17 -21.79 -18.69
CA TYR A 48 3.91 -21.48 -18.01
C TYR A 48 3.83 -22.02 -16.57
N PHE A 49 4.55 -23.10 -16.25
CA PHE A 49 4.57 -23.70 -14.91
C PHE A 49 5.39 -22.83 -13.96
N ILE A 50 6.57 -22.37 -14.39
CA ILE A 50 7.39 -21.40 -13.64
C ILE A 50 6.64 -20.08 -13.48
N ALA A 51 5.96 -19.60 -14.51
CA ALA A 51 5.15 -18.38 -14.43
C ALA A 51 4.05 -18.46 -13.37
N LEU A 52 3.36 -19.61 -13.27
CA LEU A 52 2.34 -19.85 -12.26
C LEU A 52 2.93 -19.85 -10.84
N LEU A 53 4.05 -20.54 -10.63
CA LEU A 53 4.73 -20.56 -9.32
C LEU A 53 5.22 -19.16 -8.94
N ALA A 54 5.77 -18.41 -9.88
CA ALA A 54 6.18 -17.02 -9.67
C ALA A 54 5.01 -16.11 -9.33
N LEU A 55 3.84 -16.30 -9.95
CA LEU A 55 2.62 -15.56 -9.62
C LEU A 55 2.18 -15.81 -8.17
N VAL A 56 2.15 -17.07 -7.74
CA VAL A 56 1.77 -17.44 -6.35
C VAL A 56 2.79 -16.87 -5.35
N LEU A 57 4.09 -17.01 -5.63
CA LEU A 57 5.15 -16.50 -4.76
C LEU A 57 5.09 -14.97 -4.66
N ALA A 58 4.94 -14.27 -5.78
CA ALA A 58 4.82 -12.82 -5.81
C ALA A 58 3.55 -12.34 -5.09
N PHE A 59 2.43 -13.06 -5.22
CA PHE A 59 1.21 -12.75 -4.47
C PHE A 59 1.44 -12.77 -2.96
N ILE A 60 2.14 -13.78 -2.45
CA ILE A 60 2.49 -13.89 -1.03
C ILE A 60 3.41 -12.75 -0.61
N ILE A 61 4.51 -12.51 -1.35
CA ILE A 61 5.47 -11.45 -1.04
C ILE A 61 4.78 -10.07 -1.02
N MET A 62 3.98 -9.77 -2.05
CA MET A 62 3.24 -8.50 -2.12
C MET A 62 2.16 -8.38 -1.04
N GLY A 63 1.56 -9.49 -0.61
CA GLY A 63 0.67 -9.52 0.55
C GLY A 63 1.38 -9.13 1.85
N ILE A 64 2.57 -9.68 2.10
CA ILE A 64 3.41 -9.34 3.26
C ILE A 64 3.81 -7.86 3.23
N ILE A 65 4.26 -7.38 2.06
CA ILE A 65 4.65 -5.97 1.88
C ILE A 65 3.46 -5.05 2.17
N ARG A 66 2.28 -5.31 1.60
CA ARG A 66 1.07 -4.51 1.88
C ARG A 66 0.70 -4.49 3.36
N SER A 67 0.75 -5.64 4.02
CA SER A 67 0.48 -5.75 5.46
C SER A 67 1.47 -4.91 6.27
N LYS A 68 2.76 -4.98 5.95
CA LYS A 68 3.81 -4.18 6.61
C LYS A 68 3.61 -2.68 6.40
N ILE A 69 3.32 -2.25 5.18
CA ILE A 69 3.09 -0.83 4.85
C ILE A 69 1.91 -0.29 5.67
N ARG A 70 0.76 -0.98 5.64
CA ARG A 70 -0.44 -0.61 6.42
C ARG A 70 -0.15 -0.53 7.90
N ASN A 71 0.48 -1.55 8.47
CA ASN A 71 0.78 -1.61 9.90
C ASN A 71 1.83 -0.58 10.35
N THR A 72 2.61 -0.03 9.43
CA THR A 72 3.60 1.01 9.77
C THR A 72 2.98 2.40 9.70
N ALA A 73 2.15 2.65 8.68
CA ALA A 73 1.64 3.99 8.39
C ALA A 73 0.35 4.35 9.13
N ILE A 74 -0.58 3.39 9.25
CA ILE A 74 -1.93 3.64 9.77
C ILE A 74 -1.95 3.47 11.29
N PRO A 75 -2.60 4.39 12.04
CA PRO A 75 -2.73 4.31 13.50
C PRO A 75 -3.47 3.05 13.95
N PHE A 76 -3.10 2.53 15.13
CA PHE A 76 -3.60 1.24 15.64
C PHE A 76 -5.13 1.15 15.69
N SER A 77 -5.82 2.23 16.04
CA SER A 77 -7.29 2.30 16.09
C SER A 77 -7.96 2.07 14.74
N GLN A 78 -7.23 2.25 13.63
CA GLN A 78 -7.81 2.21 12.29
C GLN A 78 -7.22 1.12 11.38
N ARG A 79 -6.25 0.31 11.83
CA ARG A 79 -5.60 -0.68 10.96
C ARG A 79 -6.53 -1.77 10.41
N GLU A 80 -7.61 -2.02 11.11
CA GLU A 80 -8.59 -3.06 10.75
C GLU A 80 -9.58 -2.59 9.67
N TYR A 81 -9.62 -1.30 9.36
CA TYR A 81 -10.44 -0.79 8.27
C TYR A 81 -9.94 -1.27 6.91
N GLN A 82 -10.88 -1.39 5.97
CA GLN A 82 -10.58 -1.76 4.60
C GLN A 82 -10.02 -0.55 3.84
N TYR A 83 -8.73 -0.56 3.57
CA TYR A 83 -8.08 0.44 2.73
C TYR A 83 -7.78 -0.10 1.34
N SER A 84 -7.96 0.76 0.34
CA SER A 84 -7.48 0.54 -1.02
C SER A 84 -5.97 0.69 -1.11
N ASP A 85 -5.33 0.07 -2.12
CA ASP A 85 -3.89 0.23 -2.36
C ASP A 85 -3.48 1.71 -2.57
N ARG A 86 -4.42 2.55 -3.03
CA ARG A 86 -4.23 4.01 -3.13
C ARG A 86 -4.09 4.64 -1.75
N GLU A 87 -5.03 4.38 -0.86
CA GLU A 87 -5.03 4.96 0.49
C GLU A 87 -3.84 4.45 1.29
N ILE A 88 -3.49 3.17 1.17
CA ILE A 88 -2.29 2.60 1.81
C ILE A 88 -1.03 3.34 1.35
N ALA A 89 -0.92 3.65 0.05
CA ALA A 89 0.21 4.40 -0.48
C ALA A 89 0.21 5.87 -0.01
N GLU A 90 -0.95 6.54 -0.01
CA GLU A 90 -1.11 7.91 0.48
C GLU A 90 -0.72 8.01 1.97
N TRP A 91 -1.23 7.11 2.83
CA TRP A 91 -0.86 7.02 4.24
C TRP A 91 0.64 6.82 4.46
N TYR A 92 1.24 5.87 3.75
CA TYR A 92 2.66 5.57 3.91
C TYR A 92 3.55 6.72 3.43
N THR A 93 3.22 7.32 2.30
CA THR A 93 4.00 8.44 1.77
C THR A 93 3.87 9.70 2.62
N ALA A 94 2.67 10.01 3.12
CA ALA A 94 2.47 11.13 4.03
C ALA A 94 3.26 10.95 5.33
N LYS A 95 3.06 9.84 6.05
CA LYS A 95 3.70 9.63 7.37
C LYS A 95 5.20 9.39 7.30
N MET A 96 5.69 8.73 6.26
CA MET A 96 7.07 8.20 6.24
C MET A 96 8.03 8.94 5.31
N LEU A 97 7.53 9.56 4.23
CA LEU A 97 8.37 10.24 3.24
C LEU A 97 8.16 11.75 3.22
N CYS A 98 6.94 12.21 3.50
CA CYS A 98 6.52 13.60 3.38
C CYS A 98 5.84 14.12 4.66
N TYR A 99 6.52 13.93 5.79
CA TYR A 99 6.02 14.26 7.14
C TYR A 99 5.61 15.74 7.30
N GLU A 100 6.30 16.64 6.59
CA GLU A 100 6.07 18.10 6.64
C GLU A 100 4.74 18.55 6.03
N GLU A 101 4.07 17.70 5.25
CA GLU A 101 2.83 18.06 4.54
C GLU A 101 1.56 17.54 5.24
N SER A 102 1.76 16.74 6.30
CA SER A 102 0.70 16.16 7.14
C SER A 102 0.49 16.91 8.47
N ALA A 103 1.18 18.06 8.67
CA ALA A 103 1.11 18.90 9.87
C ALA A 103 0.17 20.10 9.69
#